data_AF-A0A094EQU8-F1
#
_entry.id   AF-A0A094EQU8-F1
#
_cell.length_a   1.000
_cell.length_b   1.000
_cell.length_c   1.000
_cell.angle_alpha   90.00
_cell.angle_beta   90.00
_cell.angle_gamma   90.00
#
_symmetry.space_group_name_H-M   'P 1'
#
loop_
_entity.id
_entity.type
_entity.pdbx_description
1 polymer ?
#
loop_
_entity_poly.entity_id
_entity_poly.type
_entity_poly.pdbx_seq_one_letter_code
_entity_poly.pdbx_strand_id
1 'polypeptide(L)'
;MSGYRVSIKRNLHFVDGNNNEIGGAWQNGALTWSEMVEWMEITFEKPTNEYAPFRCLEPGDPVQLLAQHGPAIEIQGNNNPVKPGFYIILSPEGEVVDLRINRQNPMPRPSSRVSSAELDNHTKHFRNRVRARDGRCVITWCKASWE
;
A
#
# COMPACT_ATOMS: atom_id res chain seq x y z
N MET A 1 9.10 -7.94 23.22
CA MET A 1 9.67 -8.56 21.99
C MET A 1 9.58 -7.50 20.90
N SER A 2 10.73 -6.98 20.45
CA SER A 2 10.77 -5.93 19.42
C SER A 2 10.41 -6.56 18.07
N GLY A 3 9.22 -6.19 17.56
CA GLY A 3 8.70 -6.72 16.30
C GLY A 3 9.41 -6.07 15.12
N TYR A 4 10.59 -6.56 14.76
CA TYR A 4 11.19 -6.24 13.48
C TYR A 4 10.24 -6.72 12.37
N ARG A 5 9.60 -5.78 11.67
CA ARG A 5 8.81 -6.09 10.47
C ARG A 5 9.75 -6.66 9.41
N VAL A 6 9.33 -7.77 8.79
CA VAL A 6 10.10 -8.49 7.78
C VAL A 6 10.41 -7.53 6.63
N SER A 7 11.69 -7.44 6.27
CA SER A 7 12.21 -6.66 5.13
C SER A 7 11.67 -7.20 3.80
N ILE A 8 10.42 -6.87 3.51
CA ILE A 8 9.94 -6.83 2.14
C ILE A 8 10.29 -5.44 1.64
N LYS A 9 11.07 -5.39 0.56
CA LYS A 9 11.36 -4.21 -0.26
C LYS A 9 10.03 -3.56 -0.70
N ARG A 10 9.40 -2.79 0.18
CA ARG A 10 8.37 -1.79 -0.06
C ARG A 10 9.02 -0.45 0.27
N ASN A 11 8.61 0.60 -0.41
CA ASN A 11 9.07 1.95 -0.09
C ASN A 11 7.91 2.85 0.37
N LEU A 12 6.67 2.35 0.29
CA LEU A 12 5.51 2.91 0.95
C LEU A 12 4.94 1.90 1.94
N HIS A 13 4.65 2.36 3.15
CA HIS A 13 4.08 1.56 4.22
C HIS A 13 2.88 2.30 4.82
N PHE A 14 1.76 1.59 4.97
CA PHE A 14 0.54 2.06 5.60
C PHE A 14 0.30 1.28 6.89
N VAL A 15 0.11 2.01 7.99
CA VAL A 15 -0.07 1.44 9.33
C VAL A 15 -1.37 1.95 9.95
N ASP A 16 -2.00 1.16 10.80
CA ASP A 16 -3.16 1.58 11.59
C ASP A 16 -2.75 2.33 12.88
N GLY A 17 -3.75 2.80 13.64
CA GLY A 17 -3.55 3.43 14.94
C GLY A 17 -2.92 2.56 16.03
N ASN A 18 -2.86 1.24 15.82
CA ASN A 18 -2.24 0.28 16.72
C ASN A 18 -0.81 -0.10 16.28
N ASN A 19 -0.25 0.58 15.28
CA ASN A 19 1.03 0.25 14.66
C ASN A 19 1.07 -1.16 14.07
N ASN A 20 -0.01 -1.61 13.44
CA ASN A 20 -0.01 -2.77 12.54
C ASN A 20 0.16 -2.30 11.10
N GLU A 21 1.02 -2.96 10.32
CA GLU A 21 1.09 -2.70 8.88
C GLU A 21 -0.15 -3.28 8.20
N ILE A 22 -1.01 -2.39 7.71
CA ILE A 22 -2.26 -2.75 7.01
C ILE A 22 -2.07 -2.76 5.49
N GLY A 23 -0.95 -2.23 5.00
CA GLY A 23 -0.63 -2.26 3.58
C GLY A 23 0.65 -1.54 3.24
N GLY A 24 0.97 -1.51 1.95
CA GLY A 24 2.12 -0.80 1.42
C GLY A 24 2.27 -1.06 -0.06
N ALA A 25 3.04 -0.23 -0.74
CA ALA A 25 3.27 -0.36 -2.18
C ALA A 25 4.76 -0.26 -2.50
N TRP A 26 5.13 -0.82 -3.65
CA TRP A 26 6.43 -0.61 -4.26
C TRP A 26 6.30 0.34 -5.44
N GLN A 27 6.86 1.53 -5.30
CA GLN A 27 6.94 2.52 -6.38
C GLN A 27 8.24 2.31 -7.17
N ASN A 28 8.13 1.96 -8.47
CA ASN A 28 9.24 2.01 -9.44
C ASN A 28 9.22 3.31 -10.28
N GLY A 29 8.42 4.30 -9.88
CA GLY A 29 8.17 5.55 -10.60
C GLY A 29 7.25 6.45 -9.77
N ALA A 30 6.83 7.58 -10.33
CA ALA A 30 5.88 8.46 -9.65
C ALA A 30 4.51 7.78 -9.56
N LEU A 31 4.00 7.62 -8.34
CA LEU A 31 2.62 7.28 -8.05
C LEU A 31 2.05 8.47 -7.29
N THR A 32 0.89 8.94 -7.72
CA THR A 32 0.20 10.11 -7.15
C THR A 32 -0.81 9.69 -6.08
N TRP A 33 -1.25 10.64 -5.24
CA TRP A 33 -2.30 10.36 -4.26
C TRP A 33 -3.64 10.04 -4.92
N SER A 34 -3.97 10.65 -6.06
CA SER A 34 -5.13 10.29 -6.89
C SER A 34 -5.11 8.81 -7.32
N GLU A 35 -3.97 8.30 -7.79
CA GLU A 35 -3.86 6.88 -8.15
C GLU A 35 -3.88 5.98 -6.90
N MET A 36 -3.28 6.44 -5.80
CA MET A 36 -3.25 5.69 -4.55
C MET A 36 -4.65 5.57 -3.93
N VAL A 37 -5.48 6.62 -3.99
CA VAL A 37 -6.84 6.59 -3.42
C VAL A 37 -7.73 5.61 -4.17
N GLU A 38 -7.62 5.50 -5.50
CA GLU A 38 -8.33 4.47 -6.27
C GLU A 38 -7.99 3.06 -5.77
N TRP A 39 -6.71 2.81 -5.45
CA TRP A 39 -6.29 1.51 -4.93
C TRP A 39 -6.77 1.27 -3.50
N MET A 40 -6.76 2.31 -2.67
CA MET A 40 -7.24 2.23 -1.28
C MET A 40 -8.75 2.03 -1.22
N GLU A 41 -9.53 2.64 -2.11
CA GLU A 41 -10.98 2.49 -2.22
C GLU A 41 -11.40 1.04 -2.51
N ILE A 42 -10.61 0.33 -3.32
CA ILE A 42 -10.84 -1.11 -3.58
C ILE A 42 -10.42 -1.96 -2.38
N THR A 43 -9.38 -1.52 -1.66
CA THR A 43 -8.70 -2.32 -0.63
C THR A 43 -9.36 -2.24 0.73
N PHE A 44 -9.89 -1.08 1.11
CA PHE A 44 -10.49 -0.86 2.42
C PHE A 44 -12.01 -0.89 2.34
N GLU A 45 -12.65 -1.45 3.36
CA GLU A 45 -14.11 -1.48 3.45
C GLU A 45 -14.70 -0.10 3.74
N LYS A 46 -13.91 0.79 4.34
CA LYS A 46 -14.32 2.17 4.64
C LYS A 46 -14.22 3.06 3.41
N PRO A 47 -15.16 4.00 3.21
CA PRO A 47 -15.08 4.98 2.14
C PRO A 47 -13.94 5.97 2.38
N THR A 48 -13.41 6.54 1.29
CA THR A 48 -12.20 7.39 1.28
C THR A 48 -12.35 8.72 2.01
N ASN A 49 -13.56 9.08 2.42
CA ASN A 49 -13.87 10.27 3.24
C ASN A 49 -13.87 9.97 4.75
N GLU A 50 -13.86 8.70 5.17
CA GLU A 50 -13.81 8.29 6.58
C GLU A 50 -12.39 8.10 7.11
N TYR A 51 -11.38 8.25 6.26
CA TYR A 51 -9.98 8.14 6.66
C TYR A 51 -9.08 9.07 5.85
N ALA A 52 -7.94 9.41 6.44
CA ALA A 52 -6.88 10.17 5.81
C ALA A 52 -5.51 9.55 6.15
N PRO A 53 -4.55 9.53 5.20
CA PRO A 53 -3.17 9.22 5.49
C PRO A 53 -2.45 10.41 6.13
N PHE A 54 -1.58 10.13 7.08
CA PHE A 54 -0.70 11.11 7.72
C PHE A 54 0.73 10.62 7.60
N ARG A 55 1.64 11.47 7.12
CA ARG A 55 3.04 11.07 6.96
C ARG A 55 3.73 10.99 8.32
N CYS A 56 4.36 9.86 8.62
CA CYS A 56 5.16 9.73 9.83
C CYS A 56 6.42 10.61 9.72
N LEU A 57 6.75 11.30 10.81
CA LEU A 57 7.90 12.22 10.85
C LEU A 57 9.17 11.53 11.35
N GLU A 58 9.02 10.43 12.10
CA GLU A 58 10.15 9.64 12.59
C GLU A 58 10.92 8.98 11.42
N PRO A 59 12.26 8.99 11.44
CA PRO A 59 13.05 8.27 10.47
C PRO A 59 13.03 6.77 10.76
N GLY A 60 12.92 5.94 9.72
CA GLY A 60 12.93 4.48 9.86
C GLY A 60 11.55 3.91 10.19
N ASP A 61 11.50 2.84 10.99
CA ASP A 61 10.25 2.20 11.44
C ASP A 61 9.72 2.96 12.66
N PRO A 62 8.58 3.67 12.54
CA PRO A 62 8.09 4.56 13.57
C PRO A 62 7.54 3.82 14.80
N VAL A 63 7.86 4.35 15.98
CA VAL A 63 7.45 3.83 17.28
C VAL A 63 6.29 4.65 17.87
N GLN A 64 6.28 5.97 17.68
CA GLN A 64 5.25 6.87 18.23
C GLN A 64 4.38 7.51 17.14
N LEU A 65 3.73 6.68 16.33
CA LEU A 65 2.96 7.11 15.17
C LEU A 65 1.93 8.21 15.47
N LEU A 66 1.12 8.05 16.52
CA LEU A 66 0.05 8.98 16.90
C LEU A 66 0.57 10.33 17.42
N ALA A 67 1.79 10.37 17.96
CA ALA A 67 2.37 11.60 18.50
C ALA A 67 3.23 12.33 17.47
N GLN A 68 3.72 11.63 16.44
CA GLN A 68 4.73 12.13 15.51
C GLN A 68 4.35 11.87 14.05
N HIS A 69 3.23 12.45 13.63
CA HIS A 69 2.82 12.51 12.24
C HIS A 69 2.60 13.96 11.77
N GLY A 70 2.73 14.19 10.47
CA GLY A 70 2.41 15.46 9.82
C GLY A 70 0.91 15.74 9.76
N PRO A 71 0.48 16.77 9.01
CA PRO A 71 -0.94 17.02 8.78
C PRO A 71 -1.59 15.91 7.94
N ALA A 72 -2.93 15.85 8.01
CA ALA A 72 -3.74 14.99 7.15
C ALA A 72 -3.43 15.28 5.67
N ILE A 73 -3.34 14.22 4.88
CA ILE A 73 -3.15 14.33 3.44
C ILE A 73 -4.51 14.24 2.77
N GLU A 74 -4.91 15.32 2.11
CA GLU A 74 -6.06 15.30 1.20
C GLU A 74 -5.71 14.43 -0.01
N ILE A 75 -6.36 13.27 -0.13
CA ILE A 75 -6.05 12.29 -1.19
C ILE A 75 -6.92 12.45 -2.44
N GLN A 76 -8.10 13.05 -2.33
CA GLN A 76 -9.02 13.24 -3.46
C GLN A 76 -8.51 14.34 -4.40
N GLY A 77 -8.37 14.03 -5.69
CA GLY A 77 -7.90 14.99 -6.70
C GLY A 77 -6.44 15.42 -6.55
N ASN A 78 -5.69 14.81 -5.62
CA ASN A 78 -4.32 15.18 -5.32
C ASN A 78 -3.32 14.46 -6.25
N ASN A 79 -2.89 15.17 -7.29
CA ASN A 79 -1.91 14.67 -8.26
C ASN A 79 -0.45 14.80 -7.79
N ASN A 80 -0.21 15.17 -6.53
CA ASN A 80 1.16 15.21 -6.01
C ASN A 80 1.71 13.79 -5.85
N PRO A 81 3.00 13.58 -6.15
CA PRO A 81 3.65 12.29 -5.93
C PRO A 81 3.62 11.88 -4.46
N VAL A 82 3.25 10.62 -4.20
CA VAL A 82 3.39 9.99 -2.90
C VAL A 82 4.88 9.79 -2.62
N LYS A 83 5.36 10.32 -1.50
CA LYS A 83 6.76 10.20 -1.10
C LYS A 83 7.00 8.84 -0.43
N PRO A 84 8.13 8.17 -0.67
CA PRO A 84 8.52 7.01 0.12
C PRO A 84 8.50 7.29 1.63
N GLY A 85 8.09 6.30 2.41
CA GLY A 85 8.04 6.33 3.87
C GLY A 85 6.84 5.62 4.48
N PHE A 86 6.65 5.88 5.78
CA PHE A 86 5.53 5.38 6.57
C PHE A 86 4.41 6.41 6.62
N TYR A 87 3.19 5.90 6.57
CA TYR A 87 1.95 6.65 6.66
C TYR A 87 1.02 5.95 7.64
N ILE A 88 0.61 6.65 8.69
CA ILE A 88 -0.48 6.18 9.56
C ILE A 88 -1.81 6.58 8.93
N ILE A 89 -2.77 5.67 8.93
CA ILE A 89 -4.14 5.96 8.50
C ILE A 89 -5.01 6.17 9.74
N LEU A 90 -5.64 7.33 9.80
CA LEU A 90 -6.55 7.77 10.87
C LEU A 90 -7.82 8.33 10.24
N SER A 91 -8.79 8.74 11.06
CA SER A 91 -9.85 9.64 10.60
C SER A 91 -9.27 10.98 10.11
N PRO A 92 -10.00 11.77 9.31
CA PRO A 92 -9.57 13.11 8.91
C PRO A 92 -9.22 14.02 10.11
N GLU A 93 -9.87 13.81 11.25
CA GLU A 93 -9.66 14.54 12.50
C GLU A 93 -8.46 14.04 13.32
N GLY A 94 -7.82 12.93 12.92
CA GLY A 94 -6.66 12.35 13.61
C GLY A 94 -6.99 11.29 14.66
N GLU A 95 -8.25 10.88 14.78
CA GLU A 95 -8.67 9.80 15.67
C GLU A 95 -8.43 8.41 15.05
N VAL A 96 -8.19 7.41 15.89
CA VAL A 96 -8.01 6.01 15.45
C VAL A 96 -9.30 5.47 14.83
N VAL A 97 -9.16 4.81 13.68
CA VAL A 97 -10.28 4.23 12.93
C VAL A 97 -10.05 2.73 12.69
N ASP A 98 -11.12 1.92 12.82
CA ASP A 98 -11.09 0.49 12.46
C ASP A 98 -11.10 0.34 10.93
N LEU A 99 -9.93 0.09 10.35
CA LEU A 99 -9.73 -0.10 8.91
C LEU A 99 -9.65 -1.57 8.54
N ARG A 100 -10.78 -2.10 8.09
CA ARG A 100 -10.87 -3.47 7.60
C ARG A 100 -10.48 -3.54 6.14
N ILE A 101 -9.72 -4.58 5.80
CA ILE A 101 -9.34 -4.90 4.42
C ILE A 101 -10.48 -5.68 3.77
N ASN A 102 -10.94 -5.20 2.62
CA ASN A 102 -11.92 -5.87 1.79
C ASN A 102 -11.36 -7.22 1.31
N ARG A 103 -12.01 -8.32 1.73
CA ARG A 103 -11.60 -9.70 1.40
C ARG A 103 -12.20 -10.23 0.09
N GLN A 104 -13.20 -9.54 -0.47
CA GLN A 104 -14.02 -10.05 -1.57
C GLN A 104 -13.46 -9.69 -2.95
N ASN A 105 -12.63 -8.65 -3.05
CA ASN A 105 -12.30 -8.05 -4.35
C ASN A 105 -10.80 -7.85 -4.67
N PRO A 106 -9.95 -8.87 -4.57
CA PRO A 106 -8.60 -8.80 -5.14
C PRO A 106 -8.68 -9.12 -6.65
N MET A 107 -9.22 -8.23 -7.48
CA MET A 107 -9.29 -8.50 -8.92
C MET A 107 -7.87 -8.57 -9.49
N PRO A 108 -7.39 -9.74 -9.95
CA PRO A 108 -6.03 -9.87 -10.43
C PRO A 108 -5.88 -9.12 -11.75
N ARG A 109 -4.73 -8.48 -11.95
CA ARG A 109 -4.41 -7.97 -13.28
C ARG A 109 -4.24 -9.16 -14.25
N PRO A 110 -4.87 -9.14 -15.43
CA PRO A 110 -4.66 -10.20 -16.42
C PRO A 110 -3.19 -10.24 -16.80
N SER A 111 -2.50 -11.33 -16.45
CA SER A 111 -1.08 -11.49 -16.75
C SER A 111 -0.89 -11.63 -18.26
N SER A 112 -0.03 -10.82 -18.87
CA SER A 112 0.31 -10.98 -20.28
C SER A 112 1.01 -12.33 -20.52
N ARG A 113 0.46 -13.12 -21.44
CA ARG A 113 0.97 -14.43 -21.84
C ARG A 113 2.04 -14.27 -22.92
N VAL A 114 3.15 -13.61 -22.61
CA VAL A 114 4.31 -13.61 -23.52
C VAL A 114 5.10 -14.90 -23.33
N SER A 115 5.40 -15.60 -24.43
CA SER A 115 6.18 -16.84 -24.45
C SER A 115 7.56 -16.63 -23.83
N SER A 116 8.01 -17.55 -22.98
CA SER A 116 9.30 -17.46 -22.27
C SER A 116 10.51 -17.63 -23.19
N ALA A 117 10.32 -18.17 -24.40
CA ALA A 117 11.41 -18.54 -25.31
C ALA A 117 12.09 -17.32 -25.94
N GLU A 118 11.42 -16.16 -26.01
CA GLU A 118 11.88 -14.97 -26.73
C GLU A 118 12.42 -13.86 -25.81
N LEU A 119 12.42 -14.08 -24.49
CA LEU A 119 12.74 -13.05 -23.50
C LEU A 119 14.16 -13.20 -22.96
N ASP A 120 14.90 -12.10 -22.89
CA ASP A 120 16.18 -12.02 -22.19
C ASP A 120 16.01 -12.25 -20.67
N ASN A 121 17.12 -12.47 -19.96
CA ASN A 121 17.09 -12.77 -18.53
C ASN A 121 16.51 -11.63 -17.67
N HIS A 122 16.79 -10.37 -18.02
CA HIS A 122 16.24 -9.21 -17.30
C HIS A 122 14.72 -9.14 -17.47
N THR A 123 14.22 -9.37 -18.69
CA THR A 123 12.79 -9.37 -19.00
C THR A 123 12.07 -10.55 -18.36
N LYS A 124 12.71 -11.74 -18.31
CA LYS A 124 12.23 -12.90 -17.54
C LYS A 124 12.12 -12.60 -16.05
N HIS A 125 13.14 -11.99 -15.44
CA HIS A 125 13.12 -11.59 -14.05
C HIS A 125 12.01 -10.57 -13.76
N PHE A 126 11.89 -9.53 -14.59
CA PHE A 126 10.82 -8.55 -14.48
C PHE A 126 9.44 -9.21 -14.56
N ARG A 127 9.18 -10.02 -15.59
CA ARG A 127 7.93 -10.76 -15.77
C ARG A 127 7.62 -11.68 -14.59
N ASN A 128 8.61 -12.42 -14.08
CA ASN A 128 8.41 -13.32 -12.96
C ASN A 128 8.07 -12.55 -11.67
N ARG A 129 8.68 -11.37 -11.43
CA ARG A 129 8.28 -10.49 -10.32
C ARG A 129 6.86 -9.96 -10.49
N VAL A 130 6.48 -9.53 -11.69
CA VAL A 130 5.12 -9.05 -11.99
C VAL A 130 4.09 -10.17 -11.76
N ARG A 131 4.34 -11.37 -12.28
CA ARG A 131 3.46 -12.54 -12.06
C ARG A 131 3.35 -12.95 -10.60
N ALA A 132 4.46 -12.91 -9.86
CA ALA A 132 4.45 -13.18 -8.43
C ALA A 132 3.60 -12.17 -7.63
N ARG A 133 3.49 -10.93 -8.13
CA ARG A 133 2.58 -9.89 -7.62
C ARG A 133 1.14 -10.10 -8.09
N ASP A 134 0.89 -10.45 -9.35
CA ASP A 134 -0.46 -10.41 -9.93
C ASP A 134 -1.44 -11.41 -9.25
N GLY A 135 -0.95 -12.46 -8.57
CA GLY A 135 -1.79 -13.33 -7.72
C GLY A 135 -2.10 -12.77 -6.32
N ARG A 136 -1.70 -11.52 -6.03
CA ARG A 136 -1.79 -10.87 -4.72
C ARG A 136 -2.25 -9.42 -4.86
N CYS A 137 -2.92 -8.90 -3.83
CA CYS A 137 -3.27 -7.47 -3.77
C CYS A 137 -2.01 -6.60 -3.76
N VAL A 138 -2.03 -5.49 -4.49
CA VAL A 138 -0.90 -4.55 -4.60
C VAL A 138 -0.59 -3.87 -3.27
N ILE A 139 -1.62 -3.55 -2.49
CA ILE A 139 -1.50 -2.85 -1.20
C ILE A 139 -1.21 -3.85 -0.07
N THR A 140 -2.00 -4.91 0.06
CA THR A 140 -1.90 -5.78 1.24
C THR A 140 -0.98 -6.99 1.01
N TRP A 141 -0.71 -7.35 -0.25
CA TRP A 141 0.02 -8.56 -0.65
C TRP A 141 -0.63 -9.89 -0.23
N CYS A 142 -1.86 -9.83 0.25
CA CYS A 142 -2.71 -10.98 0.45
C CYS A 142 -2.99 -11.65 -0.91
N LYS A 143 -2.94 -12.99 -0.95
CA LYS A 143 -3.37 -13.73 -2.14
C LYS A 143 -4.87 -13.52 -2.36
N ALA A 144 -5.28 -13.48 -3.62
CA ALA A 144 -6.69 -13.59 -3.94
C ALA A 144 -7.23 -14.94 -3.44
N SER A 145 -8.21 -14.91 -2.53
CA SER A 145 -9.00 -16.08 -2.17
C SER A 145 -10.08 -16.23 -3.24
N TRP A 146 -10.00 -17.31 -4.00
CA TRP A 146 -11.05 -17.75 -4.89
C TRP A 146 -11.87 -18.78 -4.13
N GLU A 147 -13.13 -18.47 -3.83
CA GLU A 147 -14.15 -19.46 -3.50
C GLU A 147 -14.98 -19.73 -4.76
#